data_AF-A0A1H4LJG6-F1
#
_entry.id   AF-A0A1H4LJG6-F1
#
_cell.length_a   1.000
_cell.length_b   1.000
_cell.length_c   1.000
_cell.angle_alpha   90.00
_cell.angle_beta   90.00
_cell.angle_gamma   90.00
#
_symmetry.space_group_name_H-M   'P 1'
#
loop_
_entity.id
_entity.type
_entity.pdbx_description
1 polymer ?
#
loop_
_entity_poly.entity_id
_entity_poly.type
_entity_poly.pdbx_seq_one_letter_code
_entity_poly.pdbx_strand_id
1 'polypeptide(L)'
;MMRCNFLLRLLALIYAAFCSLLACSSEQQCLPNMPKTKLEVFGCFQEGNITILKLAPKDQPAYDTNLENLPTFIVVGKELDEVLRVLGKGVHLPYNDLIKLPYPNSIVRVAEASKDARLKLLREGWRLVDMKDFIYGKADGTEGAGLVCSTSISNSGGVFLAVSQCSSFYEGDISELQGIMGSVGK
;
A
#
# COMPACT_ATOMS: atom_id res chain seq x y z
N MET A 1 5.83 40.50 48.88
CA MET A 1 4.95 40.16 47.74
C MET A 1 5.67 39.86 46.41
N MET A 2 7.01 39.81 46.33
CA MET A 2 7.74 39.60 45.05
C MET A 2 8.28 38.17 44.80
N ARG A 3 8.32 37.29 45.80
CA ARG A 3 8.91 35.94 45.67
C ARG A 3 8.02 34.91 44.95
N CYS A 4 6.69 34.99 45.06
CA CYS A 4 5.77 34.06 44.40
C CYS A 4 5.74 34.21 42.87
N ASN A 5 5.81 35.45 42.36
CA ASN A 5 5.76 35.69 40.90
C ASN A 5 7.02 35.19 40.16
N PHE A 6 8.16 35.09 40.85
CA PHE A 6 9.40 34.59 40.25
C PHE A 6 9.38 33.06 40.12
N LEU A 7 8.86 32.37 41.15
CA LEU A 7 8.70 30.91 41.16
C LEU A 7 7.70 30.43 40.09
N LEU A 8 6.58 31.15 39.90
CA LEU A 8 5.60 30.82 38.85
C LEU A 8 6.18 30.97 37.43
N ARG A 9 7.02 31.99 37.20
CA ARG A 9 7.67 32.19 35.89
C ARG A 9 8.73 31.13 35.60
N LEU A 10 9.46 30.67 36.62
CA LEU A 10 10.44 29.58 36.49
C LEU A 10 9.77 28.24 36.21
N LEU A 11 8.66 27.93 36.88
CA LEU A 11 7.87 26.72 36.61
C LEU A 11 7.28 26.71 35.19
N ALA A 12 6.81 27.85 34.69
CA ALA A 12 6.30 27.98 33.32
C ALA A 12 7.40 27.77 32.25
N LEU A 13 8.63 28.25 32.51
CA LEU A 13 9.78 28.03 31.63
C LEU A 13 10.24 26.56 31.62
N ILE A 14 10.19 25.88 32.77
CA ILE A 14 10.54 24.45 32.87
C ILE A 14 9.48 23.60 32.17
N TYR A 15 8.18 23.96 32.27
CA TYR A 15 7.10 23.26 31.56
C TYR A 15 7.19 23.46 30.04
N ALA A 16 7.52 24.67 29.59
CA ALA A 16 7.73 24.96 28.17
C ALA A 16 8.95 24.21 27.59
N ALA A 17 10.01 24.03 28.39
CA ALA A 17 11.20 23.25 28.00
C ALA A 17 10.95 21.73 27.99
N PHE A 18 10.04 21.21 28.84
CA PHE A 18 9.65 19.80 28.81
C PHE A 18 8.70 19.49 27.64
N CYS A 19 7.84 20.43 27.23
CA CYS A 19 6.95 20.24 26.08
C CYS A 19 7.68 20.24 24.73
N SER A 20 8.83 20.88 24.60
CA SER A 20 9.64 20.85 23.37
C SER A 20 10.49 19.58 23.22
N LEU A 21 10.66 18.78 24.29
CA LEU A 21 11.35 17.48 24.25
C LEU A 21 10.43 16.30 23.91
N LEU A 22 9.11 16.51 23.87
CA LEU A 22 8.12 15.48 23.50
C LEU A 22 7.67 15.56 22.04
N ALA A 23 8.18 16.52 21.27
CA ALA A 23 8.06 16.52 19.82
C ALA A 23 9.13 15.59 19.20
N CYS A 24 9.22 14.36 19.69
CA CYS A 24 9.78 13.28 18.89
C CYS A 24 8.77 12.98 17.78
N SER A 25 8.84 13.79 16.71
CA SER A 25 8.49 13.31 15.39
C SER A 25 9.30 12.03 15.19
N SER A 26 8.65 10.88 15.33
CA SER A 26 9.19 9.63 14.83
C SER A 26 9.36 9.83 13.33
N GLU A 27 10.54 10.25 12.90
CA GLU A 27 10.99 10.04 11.53
C GLU A 27 10.87 8.54 11.30
N GLN A 28 9.75 8.15 10.70
CA GLN A 28 9.37 6.78 10.50
C GLN A 28 10.33 6.25 9.43
N GLN A 29 11.45 5.68 9.89
CA GLN A 29 12.50 5.14 9.04
C GLN A 29 11.96 3.96 8.26
N CYS A 30 11.39 4.27 7.10
CA CYS A 30 10.87 3.29 6.19
C CYS A 30 12.00 2.88 5.26
N LEU A 31 12.75 1.89 5.74
CA LEU A 31 13.77 1.09 5.06
C LEU A 31 14.77 1.85 4.15
N PRO A 32 16.08 1.78 4.42
CA PRO A 32 17.10 2.45 3.59
C PRO A 32 17.24 1.87 2.17
N ASN A 33 16.67 0.70 1.89
CA ASN A 33 16.80 0.00 0.61
C ASN A 33 15.48 0.00 -0.16
N MET A 34 15.16 1.13 -0.77
CA MET A 34 13.98 1.26 -1.63
C MET A 34 14.21 0.62 -3.01
N PRO A 35 13.17 -0.02 -3.60
CA PRO A 35 13.25 -0.53 -4.94
C PRO A 35 13.44 0.62 -5.94
N LYS A 36 14.43 0.50 -6.84
CA LYS A 36 14.65 1.45 -7.94
C LYS A 36 13.50 1.34 -8.94
N THR A 37 12.44 2.08 -8.70
CA THR A 37 11.20 2.06 -9.50
C THR A 37 10.85 3.47 -9.95
N LYS A 38 9.91 3.58 -10.89
CA LYS A 38 9.31 4.89 -11.27
C LYS A 38 8.32 5.40 -10.21
N LEU A 39 8.06 4.61 -9.18
CA LEU A 39 7.16 4.94 -8.09
C LEU A 39 7.94 5.61 -6.96
N GLU A 40 7.30 6.58 -6.31
CA GLU A 40 7.79 7.20 -5.09
C GLU A 40 7.01 6.68 -3.88
N VAL A 41 7.70 6.62 -2.75
CA VAL A 41 7.07 6.25 -1.49
C VAL A 41 6.28 7.46 -1.02
N PHE A 42 4.98 7.34 -1.17
CA PHE A 42 4.03 8.38 -0.78
C PHE A 42 3.54 8.20 0.66
N GLY A 43 3.66 6.99 1.22
CA GLY A 43 3.33 6.72 2.60
C GLY A 43 4.00 5.47 3.14
N CYS A 44 4.18 5.44 4.46
CA CYS A 44 4.68 4.29 5.16
C CYS A 44 4.02 4.15 6.52
N PHE A 45 3.58 2.93 6.82
CA PHE A 45 2.77 2.63 8.00
C PHE A 45 3.35 1.41 8.71
N GLN A 46 3.18 1.37 10.03
CA GLN A 46 3.52 0.23 10.87
C GLN A 46 2.22 -0.29 11.49
N GLU A 47 1.95 -1.57 11.34
CA GLU A 47 0.85 -2.26 12.02
C GLU A 47 1.42 -3.45 12.79
N GLY A 48 1.65 -3.25 14.09
CA GLY A 48 2.38 -4.23 14.90
C GLY A 48 3.80 -4.44 14.36
N ASN A 49 4.13 -5.67 13.96
CA ASN A 49 5.41 -6.04 13.38
C ASN A 49 5.44 -5.96 11.84
N ILE A 50 4.36 -5.44 11.24
CA ILE A 50 4.20 -5.36 9.79
C ILE A 50 4.52 -3.95 9.30
N THR A 51 5.43 -3.87 8.33
CA THR A 51 5.72 -2.63 7.61
C THR A 51 4.91 -2.59 6.32
N ILE A 52 4.21 -1.48 6.09
CA ILE A 52 3.41 -1.26 4.88
C ILE A 52 3.95 -0.03 4.18
N LEU A 53 4.42 -0.20 2.94
CA LEU A 53 4.82 0.89 2.06
C LEU A 53 3.71 1.13 1.04
N LYS A 54 3.32 2.40 0.89
CA LYS A 54 2.41 2.87 -0.15
C LYS A 54 3.21 3.63 -1.20
N LEU A 55 3.23 3.08 -2.40
CA LEU A 55 3.91 3.62 -3.57
C LEU A 55 2.89 4.27 -4.51
N ALA A 56 3.25 5.41 -5.09
CA ALA A 56 2.45 6.09 -6.12
C ALA A 56 3.34 6.53 -7.29
N PRO A 57 2.79 6.69 -8.51
CA PRO A 57 3.55 7.24 -9.62
C PRO A 57 4.09 8.64 -9.30
N LYS A 58 5.37 8.86 -9.62
CA LYS A 58 6.03 10.14 -9.45
C LYS A 58 5.35 11.23 -10.31
N ASP A 59 5.19 12.43 -9.75
CA ASP A 59 4.68 13.63 -10.44
C ASP A 59 3.25 13.54 -10.99
N GLN A 60 2.47 12.52 -10.60
CA GLN A 60 1.07 12.42 -10.98
C GLN A 60 0.16 12.77 -9.80
N PRO A 61 -0.85 13.62 -10.01
CA PRO A 61 -1.81 13.91 -8.96
C PRO A 61 -2.54 12.62 -8.58
N ALA A 62 -2.39 12.23 -7.32
CA ALA A 62 -3.18 11.17 -6.70
C ALA A 62 -4.59 11.71 -6.46
N TYR A 63 -5.41 11.73 -7.51
CA TYR A 63 -6.85 11.91 -7.33
C TYR A 63 -7.43 10.59 -6.85
N ASP A 64 -8.20 10.62 -5.76
CA ASP A 64 -8.91 9.45 -5.20
C ASP A 64 -9.89 8.80 -6.20
N THR A 65 -10.09 9.45 -7.35
CA THR A 65 -10.99 9.07 -8.43
C THR A 65 -10.28 8.48 -9.65
N ASN A 66 -8.94 8.47 -9.69
CA ASN A 66 -8.21 8.02 -10.87
C ASN A 66 -7.94 6.51 -10.83
N LEU A 67 -8.56 5.79 -11.77
CA LEU A 67 -8.36 4.34 -11.94
C LEU A 67 -6.97 3.99 -12.51
N GLU A 68 -6.29 4.94 -13.15
CA GLU A 68 -4.97 4.71 -13.77
C GLU A 68 -3.80 4.82 -12.78
N ASN A 69 -3.99 5.55 -11.67
CA ASN A 69 -2.91 5.92 -10.75
C ASN A 69 -3.13 5.35 -9.35
N LEU A 70 -3.67 4.13 -9.29
CA LEU A 70 -3.90 3.48 -8.00
C LEU A 70 -2.58 3.12 -7.32
N PRO A 71 -2.52 3.26 -5.98
CA PRO A 71 -1.29 2.99 -5.24
C PRO A 71 -0.92 1.50 -5.30
N THR A 72 0.38 1.26 -5.37
CA THR A 72 0.95 -0.07 -5.14
C THR A 72 1.37 -0.19 -3.68
N PHE A 73 1.04 -1.30 -3.04
CA PHE A 73 1.41 -1.57 -1.66
C PHE A 73 2.46 -2.66 -1.59
N ILE A 74 3.48 -2.44 -0.76
CA ILE A 74 4.44 -3.47 -0.35
C ILE A 74 4.23 -3.72 1.14
N VAL A 75 3.96 -4.96 1.51
CA VAL A 75 3.80 -5.38 2.91
C VAL A 75 4.96 -6.29 3.28
N VAL A 76 5.62 -6.01 4.40
CA VAL A 76 6.78 -6.74 4.89
C VAL A 76 6.53 -7.23 6.31
N GLY A 77 6.74 -8.51 6.56
CA GLY A 77 6.53 -9.12 7.88
C GLY A 77 7.28 -10.44 8.06
N LYS A 78 7.49 -10.87 9.30
CA LYS A 78 8.15 -12.15 9.60
C LYS A 78 7.19 -13.34 9.56
N GLU A 79 5.93 -13.11 9.89
CA GLU A 79 4.89 -14.14 9.98
C GLU A 79 3.92 -14.02 8.81
N LEU A 80 3.71 -15.13 8.09
CA LEU A 80 2.82 -15.17 6.91
C LEU A 80 1.39 -14.77 7.28
N ASP A 81 0.88 -15.27 8.40
CA ASP A 81 -0.50 -15.04 8.82
C ASP A 81 -0.75 -13.58 9.18
N GLU A 82 0.24 -12.89 9.75
CA GLU A 82 0.15 -11.45 10.00
C GLU A 82 0.11 -10.64 8.70
N VAL A 83 0.96 -10.99 7.72
CA VAL A 83 0.95 -10.36 6.39
C VAL A 83 -0.39 -10.57 5.70
N LEU A 84 -0.92 -11.80 5.70
CA LEU A 84 -2.20 -12.12 5.09
C LEU A 84 -3.38 -11.46 5.81
N ARG A 85 -3.31 -11.30 7.13
CA ARG A 85 -4.32 -10.57 7.91
C ARG A 85 -4.39 -9.10 7.53
N VAL A 86 -3.24 -8.42 7.40
CA VAL A 86 -3.17 -7.01 6.97
C VAL A 86 -3.70 -6.82 5.54
N LEU A 87 -3.56 -7.83 4.70
CA LEU A 87 -4.15 -7.84 3.35
C LEU A 87 -5.66 -8.12 3.36
N GLY A 88 -6.27 -8.39 4.52
CA GLY A 88 -7.71 -8.67 4.62
C GLY A 88 -8.11 -10.09 4.19
N LYS A 89 -7.18 -11.04 4.20
CA LYS A 89 -7.50 -12.44 3.89
C LYS A 89 -8.52 -12.98 4.90
N GLY A 90 -9.65 -13.48 4.40
CA GLY A 90 -10.74 -14.01 5.22
C GLY A 90 -11.84 -12.99 5.55
N VAL A 91 -11.69 -11.74 5.10
CA VAL A 91 -12.75 -10.73 5.13
C VAL A 91 -13.51 -10.77 3.81
N HIS A 92 -14.83 -10.56 3.86
CA HIS A 92 -15.67 -10.40 2.66
C HIS A 92 -15.49 -9.01 2.04
N LEU A 93 -14.32 -8.76 1.46
CA LEU A 93 -14.05 -7.58 0.67
C LEU A 93 -14.08 -7.90 -0.83
N PRO A 94 -14.39 -6.90 -1.67
CA PRO A 94 -14.31 -7.08 -3.11
C PRO A 94 -12.89 -7.51 -3.53
N TYR A 95 -11.85 -7.04 -2.85
CA TYR A 95 -10.46 -7.42 -3.10
C TYR A 95 -9.61 -7.56 -1.82
N ASN A 96 -8.98 -6.48 -1.34
CA ASN A 96 -8.11 -6.48 -0.15
C ASN A 96 -8.34 -5.22 0.71
N ASP A 97 -7.79 -5.18 1.93
CA ASP A 97 -8.00 -4.09 2.89
C ASP A 97 -7.22 -2.79 2.55
N LEU A 98 -6.13 -2.90 1.78
CA LEU A 98 -5.22 -1.78 1.53
C LEU A 98 -5.65 -0.92 0.34
N ILE A 99 -6.15 -1.55 -0.72
CA ILE A 99 -6.51 -0.87 -1.97
C ILE A 99 -8.01 -0.58 -1.96
N LYS A 100 -8.34 0.70 -1.70
CA LYS A 100 -9.69 1.22 -1.85
C LYS A 100 -9.94 1.53 -3.32
N LEU A 101 -10.84 0.77 -3.94
CA LEU A 101 -11.26 1.02 -5.32
C LEU A 101 -12.10 2.31 -5.40
N PRO A 102 -11.80 3.23 -6.33
CA PRO A 102 -12.63 4.40 -6.58
C PRO A 102 -14.04 4.01 -6.98
N TYR A 103 -15.04 4.84 -6.67
CA TYR A 103 -16.42 4.65 -7.13
C TYR A 103 -16.98 3.22 -6.96
N PRO A 104 -16.96 2.64 -5.74
CA PRO A 104 -17.34 1.24 -5.53
C PRO A 104 -18.77 0.93 -5.99
N ASN A 105 -19.69 1.90 -5.90
CA ASN A 105 -21.08 1.75 -6.36
C ASN A 105 -21.21 1.65 -7.89
N SER A 106 -20.17 2.06 -8.62
CA SER A 106 -20.11 1.95 -10.08
C SER A 106 -19.52 0.62 -10.54
N ILE A 107 -19.06 -0.26 -9.63
CA ILE A 107 -18.55 -1.59 -10.00
C ILE A 107 -19.75 -2.49 -10.28
N VAL A 108 -19.88 -2.92 -11.53
CA VAL A 108 -20.99 -3.78 -12.00
C VAL A 108 -20.62 -5.25 -12.06
N ARG A 109 -19.31 -5.58 -12.09
CA ARG A 109 -18.82 -6.96 -12.09
C ARG A 109 -17.52 -7.07 -11.31
N VAL A 110 -17.45 -8.11 -10.49
CA VAL A 110 -16.23 -8.61 -9.84
C VAL A 110 -16.10 -10.08 -10.20
N ALA A 111 -14.95 -10.48 -10.73
CA ALA A 111 -14.67 -11.86 -11.11
C ALA A 111 -13.23 -12.24 -10.76
N GLU A 112 -12.97 -13.54 -10.60
CA GLU A 112 -11.60 -14.03 -10.60
C GLU A 112 -10.94 -13.79 -11.96
N ALA A 113 -9.70 -13.35 -11.95
CA ALA A 113 -8.96 -13.13 -13.19
C ALA A 113 -8.77 -14.44 -13.97
N SER A 114 -8.76 -14.32 -15.31
CA SER A 114 -8.61 -15.47 -16.20
C SER A 114 -7.30 -16.22 -15.97
N LYS A 115 -7.26 -17.52 -16.32
CA LYS A 115 -6.04 -18.32 -16.21
C LYS A 115 -4.87 -17.69 -16.98
N ASP A 116 -5.13 -17.19 -18.18
CA ASP A 116 -4.11 -16.56 -19.01
C ASP A 116 -3.56 -15.27 -18.39
N ALA A 117 -4.42 -14.44 -17.79
CA ALA A 117 -3.99 -13.26 -17.06
C ALA A 117 -3.11 -13.63 -15.86
N ARG A 118 -3.50 -14.65 -15.10
CA ARG A 118 -2.72 -15.15 -13.95
C ARG A 118 -1.35 -15.70 -14.37
N LEU A 119 -1.26 -16.36 -15.53
CA LEU A 119 0.00 -16.87 -16.06
C LEU A 119 1.02 -15.76 -16.35
N LYS A 120 0.57 -14.57 -16.77
CA LYS A 120 1.45 -13.40 -17.02
C LYS A 120 2.15 -12.87 -15.77
N LEU A 121 1.61 -13.14 -14.58
CA LEU A 121 2.20 -12.72 -13.31
C LEU A 121 3.03 -13.81 -12.61
N LEU A 122 3.19 -14.98 -13.23
CA LEU A 122 4.05 -16.01 -12.68
C LEU A 122 5.51 -15.55 -12.68
N ARG A 123 6.15 -15.65 -11.52
CA ARG A 123 7.54 -15.30 -11.31
C ARG A 123 8.16 -16.25 -10.29
N GLU A 124 9.37 -16.71 -10.55
CA GLU A 124 10.10 -17.57 -9.63
C GLU A 124 10.27 -16.90 -8.25
N GLY A 125 10.08 -17.66 -7.17
CA GLY A 125 10.12 -17.16 -5.80
C GLY A 125 8.86 -16.38 -5.36
N TRP A 126 7.90 -16.19 -6.26
CA TRP A 126 6.65 -15.49 -5.99
C TRP A 126 5.44 -16.40 -6.20
N ARG A 127 4.44 -16.25 -5.32
CA ARG A 127 3.15 -16.94 -5.40
C ARG A 127 2.04 -15.91 -5.51
N LEU A 128 1.26 -16.00 -6.57
CA LEU A 128 0.03 -15.20 -6.73
C LEU A 128 -1.02 -15.69 -5.71
N VAL A 129 -1.44 -14.82 -4.80
CA VAL A 129 -2.38 -15.12 -3.71
C VAL A 129 -3.81 -14.83 -4.12
N ASP A 130 -4.04 -13.67 -4.73
CA ASP A 130 -5.35 -13.23 -5.19
C ASP A 130 -5.20 -12.42 -6.49
N MET A 131 -6.17 -12.55 -7.39
CA MET A 131 -6.22 -11.77 -8.62
C MET A 131 -7.65 -11.68 -9.15
N LYS A 132 -8.16 -10.46 -9.24
CA LYS A 132 -9.56 -10.18 -9.61
C LYS A 132 -9.69 -9.13 -10.68
N ASP A 133 -10.69 -9.33 -11.53
CA ASP A 133 -11.13 -8.41 -12.57
C ASP A 133 -12.33 -7.61 -12.05
N PHE A 134 -12.24 -6.29 -12.19
CA PHE A 134 -13.28 -5.33 -11.85
C PHE A 134 -13.73 -4.62 -13.12
N ILE A 135 -15.05 -4.57 -13.35
CA ILE A 135 -15.64 -3.78 -14.43
C ILE A 135 -16.53 -2.70 -13.83
N TYR A 136 -16.27 -1.47 -14.25
CA TYR A 136 -17.09 -0.32 -13.92
C TYR A 136 -18.24 -0.19 -14.93
N GLY A 137 -19.42 0.24 -14.48
CA GLY A 137 -20.54 0.61 -15.34
C GLY A 137 -20.45 2.07 -15.78
N LYS A 138 -20.93 2.36 -16.97
CA LYS A 138 -21.18 3.72 -17.45
C LYS A 138 -22.58 4.19 -17.07
N ALA A 139 -22.82 5.51 -17.19
CA ALA A 139 -24.11 6.11 -16.92
C ALA A 139 -25.25 5.60 -17.83
N ASP A 140 -24.92 5.10 -19.02
CA ASP A 140 -25.87 4.49 -19.97
C ASP A 140 -26.14 3.00 -19.69
N GLY A 141 -25.59 2.45 -18.59
CA GLY A 141 -25.74 1.05 -18.20
C GLY A 141 -24.83 0.07 -18.95
N THR A 142 -23.95 0.55 -19.84
CA THR A 142 -22.98 -0.31 -20.55
C THR A 142 -21.69 -0.53 -19.74
N GLU A 143 -20.88 -1.51 -20.14
CA GLU A 143 -19.57 -1.75 -19.53
C GLU A 143 -18.60 -0.58 -19.82
N GLY A 144 -17.91 -0.18 -18.77
CA GLY A 144 -16.90 0.87 -18.69
C GLY A 144 -15.50 0.32 -18.52
N ALA A 145 -14.67 1.06 -17.78
CA ALA A 145 -13.27 0.71 -17.57
C ALA A 145 -13.13 -0.65 -16.85
N GLY A 146 -12.14 -1.43 -17.29
CA GLY A 146 -11.70 -2.64 -16.62
C GLY A 146 -10.46 -2.37 -15.79
N LEU A 147 -10.37 -3.03 -14.64
CA LEU A 147 -9.24 -2.94 -13.73
C LEU A 147 -8.93 -4.35 -13.21
N VAL A 148 -7.66 -4.71 -13.18
CA VAL A 148 -7.19 -5.99 -12.64
C VAL A 148 -6.37 -5.72 -11.40
N CYS A 149 -6.81 -6.30 -10.29
CA CYS A 149 -6.12 -6.22 -9.01
C CYS A 149 -5.39 -7.53 -8.75
N SER A 150 -4.13 -7.48 -8.30
CA SER A 150 -3.31 -8.67 -8.04
C SER A 150 -2.45 -8.53 -6.78
N THR A 151 -2.40 -9.60 -5.99
CA THR A 151 -1.58 -9.71 -4.77
C THR A 151 -0.66 -10.90 -4.91
N SER A 152 0.65 -10.66 -4.91
CA SER A 152 1.68 -11.70 -4.95
C SER A 152 2.49 -11.69 -3.67
N ILE A 153 2.90 -12.87 -3.21
CA ILE A 153 3.71 -13.03 -1.99
C ILE A 153 4.98 -13.82 -2.27
N SER A 154 6.06 -13.42 -1.62
CA SER A 154 7.37 -14.05 -1.63
C SER A 154 7.80 -14.32 -0.20
N ASN A 155 8.67 -15.32 -0.02
CA ASN A 155 9.43 -15.51 1.20
C ASN A 155 10.91 -15.45 0.83
N SER A 156 11.60 -14.41 1.30
CA SER A 156 13.04 -14.22 1.10
C SER A 156 13.71 -14.01 2.45
N GLY A 157 14.72 -14.83 2.76
CA GLY A 157 15.52 -14.65 3.99
C GLY A 157 14.73 -14.76 5.30
N GLY A 158 13.61 -15.49 5.32
CA GLY A 158 12.75 -15.61 6.52
C GLY A 158 11.83 -14.41 6.74
N VAL A 159 11.64 -13.57 5.71
CA VAL A 159 10.69 -12.46 5.70
C VAL A 159 9.72 -12.65 4.55
N PHE A 160 8.43 -12.47 4.85
CA PHE A 160 7.37 -12.45 3.86
C PHE A 160 7.20 -11.05 3.28
N LEU A 161 7.16 -11.01 1.95
CA LEU A 161 6.98 -9.80 1.15
C LEU A 161 5.73 -9.98 0.31
N ALA A 162 4.75 -9.10 0.48
CA ALA A 162 3.59 -9.06 -0.42
C ALA A 162 3.59 -7.77 -1.24
N VAL A 163 3.25 -7.88 -2.52
CA VAL A 163 3.05 -6.75 -3.42
C VAL A 163 1.61 -6.81 -3.91
N SER A 164 0.87 -5.72 -3.70
CA SER A 164 -0.53 -5.58 -4.13
C SER A 164 -0.69 -4.34 -4.99
N GLN A 165 -1.32 -4.48 -6.15
CA GLN A 165 -1.66 -3.35 -7.01
C GLN A 165 -2.95 -3.59 -7.78
N CYS A 166 -3.51 -2.52 -8.34
CA CYS A 166 -4.53 -2.60 -9.37
C CYS A 166 -4.15 -1.72 -10.57
N SER A 167 -4.34 -2.22 -11.79
CA SER A 167 -4.03 -1.49 -13.03
C SER A 167 -4.96 -1.91 -14.18
N SER A 168 -4.83 -1.28 -15.35
CA SER A 168 -5.55 -1.69 -16.56
C SER A 168 -5.01 -2.98 -17.20
N PHE A 169 -3.88 -3.48 -16.69
CA PHE A 169 -3.28 -4.77 -17.03
C PHE A 169 -2.75 -4.87 -18.46
N TYR A 170 -2.25 -3.75 -18.99
CA TYR A 170 -1.46 -3.75 -20.22
C TYR A 170 -0.03 -4.25 -19.96
N GLU A 171 0.69 -4.57 -21.04
CA GLU A 171 2.06 -5.11 -20.95
C GLU A 171 3.03 -4.18 -20.19
N GLY A 172 2.80 -2.87 -20.25
CA GLY A 172 3.53 -1.89 -19.45
C GLY A 172 3.35 -2.09 -17.94
N ASP A 173 2.09 -2.24 -17.50
CA ASP A 173 1.75 -2.43 -16.10
C ASP A 173 2.26 -3.78 -15.56
N ILE A 174 2.17 -4.82 -16.39
CA ILE A 174 2.68 -6.15 -16.07
C ILE A 174 4.20 -6.10 -15.88
N SER A 175 4.90 -5.46 -16.82
CA SER A 175 6.36 -5.30 -16.75
C SER A 175 6.78 -4.48 -15.53
N GLU A 176 6.03 -3.43 -15.19
CA GLU A 176 6.29 -2.62 -14.01
C GLU A 176 6.13 -3.43 -12.72
N LEU A 177 5.01 -4.15 -12.56
CA LEU A 177 4.79 -5.02 -11.41
C LEU A 177 5.87 -6.09 -11.28
N GLN A 178 6.25 -6.72 -12.38
CA GLN A 178 7.35 -7.67 -12.39
C GLN A 178 8.67 -7.02 -11.99
N GLY A 179 8.93 -5.78 -12.41
CA GLY A 179 10.08 -4.99 -12.00
C GLY A 179 10.10 -4.71 -10.49
N ILE A 180 8.96 -4.36 -9.92
CA ILE A 180 8.79 -4.16 -8.46
C ILE A 180 9.08 -5.48 -7.73
N MET A 181 8.40 -6.57 -8.09
CA MET A 181 8.63 -7.90 -7.49
C MET A 181 10.09 -8.35 -7.61
N GLY A 182 10.76 -8.02 -8.73
CA GLY A 182 12.16 -8.34 -8.96
C GLY A 182 13.17 -7.51 -8.18
N SER A 183 12.77 -6.34 -7.69
CA SER A 183 13.64 -5.43 -6.92
C SER A 183 13.47 -5.60 -5.42
N VAL A 184 12.27 -5.95 -4.94
CA VAL A 184 11.99 -6.17 -3.51
C VAL A 184 12.25 -7.59 -3.05
N GLY A 185 12.10 -8.59 -3.94
CA GLY A 185 12.24 -10.01 -3.60
C GLY A 185 13.67 -10.56 -3.60
N LYS A 186 14.69 -9.68 -3.56
CA LYS A 186 16.11 -10.05 -3.54
C LYS A 186 16.69 -9.98 -2.14
#